data_AF-A0A497JMH9-F1
#
_entry.id   AF-A0A497JMH9-F1
#
_cell.length_a   1.000
_cell.length_b   1.000
_cell.length_c   1.000
_cell.angle_alpha   90.00
_cell.angle_beta   90.00
_cell.angle_gamma   90.00
#
_symmetry.space_group_name_H-M   'P 1'
#
loop_
_entity.id
_entity.type
_entity.pdbx_description
1 polymer ?
#
loop_
_entity_poly.entity_id
_entity_poly.type
_entity_poly.pdbx_seq_one_letter_code
_entity_poly.pdbx_strand_id
1 'polypeptide(L)'
;MEVIKPGMVKVFKALGNDKRAKIINAIAELTAEGEKATFDKVREKAGLGIGDMGYHLKVLKSAGIVGYVDEYGYVVSPMVFDLAEVYEAREKGLFQRV
;
A
#
# COMPACT_ATOMS: atom_id res chain seq x y z
N MET A 1 -12.62 16.43 18.81
CA MET A 1 -12.62 16.28 17.33
C MET A 1 -11.18 16.16 16.86
N GLU A 2 -10.68 14.94 16.69
CA GLU A 2 -9.37 14.75 16.06
C GLU A 2 -9.41 15.22 14.61
N VAL A 3 -8.55 16.17 14.30
CA VAL A 3 -8.37 16.69 12.94
C VAL A 3 -7.61 15.61 12.16
N ILE A 4 -8.33 14.85 11.34
CA ILE A 4 -7.71 13.93 10.39
C ILE A 4 -6.79 14.75 9.49
N LYS A 5 -5.47 14.56 9.64
CA LYS A 5 -4.47 15.30 8.86
C LYS A 5 -4.76 15.06 7.36
N PRO A 6 -4.64 16.08 6.48
CA PRO A 6 -4.94 15.95 5.04
C PRO A 6 -4.23 14.79 4.32
N GLY A 7 -3.07 14.36 4.84
CA GLY A 7 -2.36 13.16 4.37
C GLY A 7 -3.11 11.85 4.64
N MET A 8 -3.80 11.72 5.77
CA MET A 8 -4.50 10.48 6.16
C MET A 8 -5.70 10.19 5.25
N VAL A 9 -6.47 11.21 4.86
CA VAL A 9 -7.59 11.04 3.90
C VAL A 9 -7.10 10.53 2.54
N LYS A 10 -5.91 10.95 2.10
CA LYS A 10 -5.32 10.47 0.83
C LYS A 10 -4.90 9.01 0.91
N VAL A 11 -4.36 8.56 2.05
CA VAL A 11 -4.01 7.16 2.28
C VAL A 11 -5.26 6.27 2.28
N PHE A 12 -6.29 6.63 3.04
CA PHE A 12 -7.56 5.86 3.06
C PHE A 12 -8.20 5.76 1.68
N LYS A 13 -8.26 6.86 0.93
CA LYS A 13 -8.77 6.85 -0.45
C LYS A 13 -7.90 6.02 -1.39
N ALA A 14 -6.60 5.90 -1.15
CA ALA A 14 -5.71 5.07 -1.95
C ALA A 14 -5.87 3.57 -1.61
N LEU A 15 -6.11 3.22 -0.35
CA LEU A 15 -6.31 1.83 0.06
C LEU A 15 -7.68 1.26 -0.32
N GLY A 16 -8.73 2.09 -0.45
CA GLY A 16 -10.08 1.65 -0.81
C GLY A 16 -10.30 1.23 -2.28
N ASN A 17 -9.29 0.70 -2.98
CA ASN A 17 -9.43 0.20 -4.34
C ASN A 17 -8.68 -1.13 -4.49
N ASP A 18 -9.39 -2.13 -4.99
CA ASP A 18 -8.92 -3.51 -5.06
C ASP A 18 -7.65 -3.67 -5.90
N LYS A 19 -7.52 -2.93 -7.01
CA LYS A 19 -6.31 -2.98 -7.85
C LYS A 19 -5.09 -2.44 -7.09
N ARG A 20 -5.27 -1.40 -6.27
CA ARG A 20 -4.19 -0.86 -5.42
C ARG A 20 -3.83 -1.81 -4.28
N ALA A 21 -4.82 -2.46 -3.67
CA ALA A 21 -4.57 -3.50 -2.67
C ALA A 21 -3.75 -4.67 -3.25
N LYS A 22 -4.11 -5.14 -4.46
CA LYS A 22 -3.34 -6.18 -5.17
C LYS A 22 -1.88 -5.80 -5.40
N ILE A 23 -1.62 -4.53 -5.76
CA ILE A 23 -0.25 -4.03 -5.96
C ILE A 23 0.53 -4.05 -4.64
N ILE A 24 -0.08 -3.58 -3.55
CA ILE A 24 0.56 -3.55 -2.22
C ILE A 24 0.91 -4.97 -1.79
N ASN A 25 -0.03 -5.91 -1.90
CA ASN A 25 0.18 -7.31 -1.53
C ASN A 25 1.27 -7.95 -2.40
N ALA A 26 1.23 -7.74 -3.72
CA ALA A 26 2.27 -8.26 -4.61
C ALA A 26 3.68 -7.77 -4.24
N ILE A 27 3.83 -6.49 -3.88
CA ILE A 27 5.11 -5.94 -3.43
C ILE A 27 5.52 -6.58 -2.08
N ALA A 28 4.60 -6.68 -1.14
CA ALA A 28 4.86 -7.25 0.19
C ALA A 28 5.29 -8.72 0.08
N GLU A 29 4.61 -9.51 -0.74
CA GLU A 29 4.94 -10.92 -0.96
C GLU A 29 6.29 -11.08 -1.66
N LEU A 30 6.58 -10.31 -2.71
CA LEU A 30 7.91 -10.35 -3.35
C LEU A 30 9.03 -9.97 -2.37
N THR A 31 8.78 -8.97 -1.53
CA THR A 31 9.73 -8.57 -0.48
C THR A 31 9.93 -9.69 0.54
N ALA A 32 8.85 -10.36 0.96
CA ALA A 32 8.91 -11.50 1.90
C ALA A 32 9.63 -12.72 1.31
N GLU A 33 9.52 -12.92 -0.01
CA GLU A 33 10.26 -13.94 -0.76
C GLU A 33 11.73 -13.58 -0.98
N GLY A 34 12.16 -12.38 -0.57
CA GLY A 34 13.52 -11.87 -0.83
C GLY A 34 13.75 -11.49 -2.29
N GLU A 35 12.70 -11.40 -3.09
CA GLU A 35 12.78 -11.01 -4.48
C GLU A 35 12.72 -9.51 -4.68
N LYS A 36 13.53 -9.00 -5.61
CA LYS A 36 13.45 -7.62 -6.07
C LYS A 36 12.10 -7.37 -6.75
N ALA A 37 11.26 -6.52 -6.15
CA ALA A 37 9.94 -6.19 -6.65
C ALA A 37 10.00 -5.21 -7.84
N THR A 38 10.32 -5.71 -9.03
CA THR A 38 10.34 -4.91 -10.27
C THR A 38 8.93 -4.62 -10.78
N PHE A 39 8.81 -3.67 -11.71
CA PHE A 39 7.51 -3.35 -12.33
C PHE A 39 6.85 -4.59 -12.93
N ASP A 40 7.61 -5.39 -13.70
CA ASP A 40 7.07 -6.57 -14.36
C ASP A 40 6.67 -7.66 -13.38
N LYS A 41 7.48 -7.93 -12.34
CA LYS A 41 7.15 -8.93 -11.32
C LYS A 41 5.91 -8.53 -10.51
N VAL A 42 5.83 -7.28 -10.08
CA VAL A 42 4.65 -6.78 -9.35
C VAL A 42 3.42 -6.82 -10.25
N ARG A 43 3.55 -6.47 -11.52
CA ARG A 43 2.46 -6.51 -12.50
C ARG A 43 1.94 -7.93 -12.71
N GLU A 44 2.85 -8.89 -12.91
CA GLU A 44 2.55 -10.31 -13.07
C GLU A 44 1.85 -10.86 -11.83
N LYS A 45 2.41 -10.61 -10.64
CA LYS A 45 1.87 -11.10 -9.37
C LYS A 45 0.53 -10.45 -9.01
N ALA A 46 0.36 -9.16 -9.29
CA ALA A 46 -0.92 -8.47 -9.10
C ALA A 46 -1.99 -8.84 -10.15
N GLY A 47 -1.61 -9.50 -11.25
CA GLY A 47 -2.50 -9.86 -12.35
C GLY A 47 -3.12 -8.65 -13.05
N LEU A 48 -2.36 -7.56 -13.21
CA LEU A 48 -2.85 -6.29 -13.78
C LEU A 48 -2.27 -6.01 -15.18
N GLY A 49 -3.06 -5.33 -16.00
CA GLY A 49 -2.58 -4.78 -17.27
C GLY A 49 -1.61 -3.61 -17.05
N ILE A 50 -0.72 -3.35 -18.02
CA ILE A 50 0.31 -2.29 -17.93
C ILE A 50 -0.31 -0.91 -17.68
N GLY A 51 -1.40 -0.58 -18.38
CA GLY A 51 -2.08 0.72 -18.25
C GLY A 51 -2.67 0.95 -16.86
N ASP A 52 -3.34 -0.06 -16.31
CA ASP A 52 -3.89 -0.02 -14.94
C ASP A 52 -2.77 0.09 -13.90
N MET A 53 -1.70 -0.70 -14.07
CA MET A 53 -0.57 -0.74 -13.16
C MET A 53 0.09 0.63 -13.00
N GLY A 54 0.39 1.32 -14.10
CA GLY A 54 1.05 2.63 -14.08
C GLY A 54 0.25 3.69 -13.32
N TYR A 55 -1.06 3.78 -13.57
CA TYR A 55 -1.93 4.74 -12.88
C TYR A 55 -1.99 4.48 -11.37
N HIS A 56 -2.26 3.23 -10.97
CA HIS A 56 -2.43 2.88 -9.56
C HIS A 56 -1.13 3.02 -8.77
N LEU A 57 0.01 2.65 -9.36
CA LEU A 57 1.31 2.77 -8.71
C LEU A 57 1.74 4.23 -8.54
N LYS A 58 1.38 5.11 -9.48
CA LYS A 58 1.54 6.57 -9.32
C LYS A 58 0.73 7.09 -8.14
N VAL A 59 -0.52 6.66 -7.98
CA VAL A 59 -1.37 7.09 -6.85
C VAL A 59 -0.80 6.61 -5.51
N LEU A 60 -0.33 5.37 -5.44
CA LEU A 60 0.30 4.81 -4.23
C LEU A 60 1.58 5.54 -3.84
N LYS A 61 2.42 5.89 -4.83
CA LYS A 61 3.62 6.73 -4.62
C LYS A 61 3.26 8.12 -4.10
N SER A 62 2.31 8.79 -4.73
CA SER A 62 1.85 10.12 -4.30
C SER A 62 1.20 10.11 -2.90
N ALA A 63 0.68 8.97 -2.47
CA ALA A 63 0.16 8.77 -1.12
C ALA A 63 1.23 8.37 -0.09
N GLY A 64 2.49 8.16 -0.51
CA GLY A 64 3.58 7.71 0.37
C GLY A 64 3.48 6.25 0.80
N ILE A 65 2.61 5.47 0.14
CA ILE A 65 2.37 4.05 0.47
C ILE A 65 3.46 3.16 -0.15
N VAL A 66 3.88 3.49 -1.37
CA VAL A 66 4.90 2.74 -2.11
C VAL A 66 6.08 3.66 -2.43
N GLY A 67 7.30 3.17 -2.15
CA GLY A 67 8.57 3.76 -2.55
C GLY A 67 9.30 2.90 -3.59
N TYR A 68 10.49 3.33 -4.00
CA TYR A 68 11.41 2.54 -4.81
C TYR A 68 12.82 2.64 -4.23
N VAL A 69 13.48 1.50 -4.08
CA VAL A 69 14.88 1.37 -3.64
C VAL A 69 15.61 0.56 -4.69
N ASP A 70 16.75 1.03 -5.18
CA ASP A 70 17.43 0.41 -6.33
C ASP A 70 17.77 -1.07 -6.10
N GLU A 71 18.09 -1.46 -4.88
CA GLU A 71 18.44 -2.84 -4.52
C GLU A 71 17.19 -3.75 -4.43
N TYR A 72 16.10 -3.25 -3.86
CA TYR A 72 14.89 -4.04 -3.54
C TYR A 72 13.72 -3.85 -4.52
N GLY A 73 13.80 -2.85 -5.41
CA GLY A 73 12.70 -2.47 -6.29
C GLY A 73 11.64 -1.66 -5.54
N TYR A 74 10.37 -1.90 -5.86
CA TYR A 74 9.27 -1.28 -5.13
C TYR A 74 9.21 -1.78 -3.68
N VAL A 75 8.96 -0.88 -2.74
CA VAL A 75 8.82 -1.22 -1.31
C VAL A 75 7.55 -0.59 -0.76
N VAL A 76 6.87 -1.28 0.14
CA VAL A 76 5.72 -0.73 0.88
C VAL A 76 6.24 -0.02 2.12
N SER A 77 5.79 1.20 2.36
CA SER A 77 6.21 1.99 3.52
C SER A 77 5.70 1.36 4.83
N PRO A 78 6.55 1.17 5.86
CA PRO A 78 6.17 0.61 7.15
C PRO A 78 5.03 1.38 7.86
N MET A 79 4.91 2.69 7.63
CA MET A 79 3.82 3.52 8.17
C MET A 79 2.42 3.04 7.74
N VAL A 80 2.33 2.20 6.70
CA VAL A 80 1.07 1.61 6.22
C VAL A 80 0.76 0.28 6.91
N PHE A 81 1.78 -0.44 7.40
CA PHE A 81 1.58 -1.66 8.19
C PHE A 81 1.02 -1.35 9.58
N ASP A 82 1.44 -0.24 10.19
CA ASP A 82 0.86 0.30 11.43
C ASP A 82 -0.65 0.63 11.26
N LEU A 83 -1.08 0.97 10.03
CA LEU A 83 -2.48 1.27 9.71
C LEU A 83 -3.36 0.03 9.49
N ALA A 84 -2.79 -1.10 9.04
CA ALA A 84 -3.52 -2.36 8.95
C ALA A 84 -3.79 -2.95 10.36
N GLU A 85 -2.80 -2.84 11.26
CA GLU A 85 -2.99 -3.15 12.69
C GLU A 85 -4.02 -2.22 13.34
N VAL A 86 -4.02 -0.91 13.01
CA VAL A 86 -5.08 0.02 13.45
C VAL A 86 -6.46 -0.39 12.93
N TYR A 87 -6.56 -0.94 11.72
CA TYR A 87 -7.83 -1.43 11.16
C TYR A 87 -8.34 -2.67 11.91
N GLU A 88 -7.46 -3.64 12.16
CA GLU A 88 -7.80 -4.82 12.98
C GLU A 88 -8.15 -4.45 14.41
N ALA A 89 -7.42 -3.53 15.03
CA ALA A 89 -7.69 -3.05 16.38
C ALA A 89 -9.00 -2.26 16.46
N ARG A 90 -9.44 -1.61 15.36
CA ARG A 90 -10.75 -0.97 15.26
C ARG A 90 -11.89 -1.97 15.11
N GLU A 91 -11.71 -3.04 14.31
CA GLU A 91 -12.68 -4.14 14.22
C GLU A 91 -12.79 -4.94 15.52
N LYS A 92 -11.70 -5.06 16.28
CA LYS A 92 -11.65 -5.69 17.61
C LYS A 92 -12.09 -4.75 18.75
N GLY A 93 -12.51 -3.51 18.45
CA GLY A 93 -13.07 -2.57 19.44
C GLY A 93 -12.06 -2.01 20.46
N LEU A 94 -10.77 -2.03 20.17
CA LEU A 94 -9.68 -1.65 21.10
C LEU A 94 -9.39 -0.13 21.18
N PHE A 95 -10.06 0.70 20.39
CA PHE A 95 -9.95 2.16 20.49
C PHE A 95 -11.23 2.77 21.06
N GLN A 96 -11.17 3.20 22.33
CA GLN A 96 -12.24 4.02 22.91
C GLN A 96 -12.23 5.43 22.29
N ARG A 97 -13.44 5.93 22.03
CA ARG A 97 -13.71 7.30 21.56
C ARG A 97 -13.09 8.32 22.52
N VAL A 98 -12.26 9.21 21.98
CA VAL A 98 -11.93 10.50 22.60
C VAL A 98 -12.75 11.61 21.95
#